data_AF-A0A537E9T8-F1
#
_entry.id   AF-A0A537E9T8-F1
#
_cell.length_a   1.000
_cell.length_b   1.000
_cell.length_c   1.000
_cell.angle_alpha   90.00
_cell.angle_beta   90.00
_cell.angle_gamma   90.00
#
_symmetry.space_group_name_H-M   'P 1'
#
loop_
_entity.id
_entity.type
_entity.pdbx_description
1 polymer ?
#
loop_
_entity_poly.entity_id
_entity_poly.type
_entity_poly.pdbx_seq_one_letter_code
_entity_poly.pdbx_strand_id
1 'polypeptide(L)'
;MSSKDEPPKKHRPINRLNDLSGKEWIKFTKSWFKHSPPPRDRTKLIHPAGFPETLVREFVEFFTKRNMWVLDPFLGSGSTLLAARTAGRNAVGVEINGRYASMAKSRLEAAPVFDGTRQLVLQGDSRSLRKILEDNEVHEVDFCITSPPYWNQLKRSSLRQRERKQKGLDTNYSDDPEDIGNISNYKEFLDAQKRIFDEVYAVTKVGGYLVVVTNNVFSEGCLYPLAFETATSLAGTWVLKDEKVWLHDDKRLLPLGIYNAWVGNRSHQYCLIFRKESRGNR
;
A
#
# COMPACT_ATOMS: atom_id res chain seq x y z
N MET A 1 -57.67 27.90 -10.20
CA MET A 1 -56.53 27.04 -10.60
C MET A 1 -55.35 27.43 -9.74
N SER A 2 -55.12 26.71 -8.64
CA SER A 2 -54.00 27.00 -7.73
C SER A 2 -52.78 26.20 -8.18
N SER A 3 -51.67 26.88 -8.43
CA SER A 3 -50.39 26.31 -8.80
C SER A 3 -49.92 25.36 -7.71
N LYS A 4 -49.73 24.08 -8.06
CA LYS A 4 -49.02 23.14 -7.19
C LYS A 4 -47.55 23.57 -7.19
N ASP A 5 -47.10 24.14 -6.08
CA ASP A 5 -45.68 24.33 -5.79
C ASP A 5 -44.99 22.96 -5.84
N GLU A 6 -44.08 22.77 -6.80
CA GLU A 6 -43.17 21.64 -6.80
C GLU A 6 -42.29 21.70 -5.54
N PRO A 7 -42.11 20.58 -4.81
CA PRO A 7 -41.25 20.57 -3.64
C PRO A 7 -39.81 20.91 -4.06
N PRO A 8 -39.05 21.66 -3.25
CA PRO A 8 -37.70 22.06 -3.60
C PRO A 8 -36.84 20.82 -3.89
N LYS A 9 -36.21 20.79 -5.06
CA LYS A 9 -35.29 19.72 -5.47
C LYS A 9 -34.19 19.59 -4.41
N LYS A 10 -34.28 18.56 -3.56
CA LYS A 10 -33.26 18.23 -2.56
C LYS A 10 -31.90 18.14 -3.27
N HIS A 11 -31.01 19.10 -3.01
CA HIS A 11 -29.63 19.06 -3.48
C HIS A 11 -28.97 17.79 -2.93
N ARG A 12 -28.63 16.86 -3.84
CA ARG A 12 -27.85 15.69 -3.45
C ARG A 12 -26.41 16.15 -3.16
N PRO A 13 -25.85 15.83 -1.99
CA PRO A 13 -24.48 16.19 -1.68
C PRO A 13 -23.53 15.57 -2.71
N ILE A 14 -22.62 16.37 -3.26
CA ILE A 14 -21.59 15.90 -4.22
C ILE A 14 -20.47 15.23 -3.42
N ASN A 15 -20.20 13.96 -3.74
CA ASN A 15 -19.07 13.24 -3.17
C ASN A 15 -17.76 13.83 -3.72
N ARG A 16 -17.00 14.50 -2.84
CA ARG A 16 -15.74 15.16 -3.20
C ARG A 16 -14.54 14.21 -3.20
N LEU A 17 -14.65 13.06 -2.53
CA LEU A 17 -13.52 12.13 -2.35
C LEU A 17 -13.40 11.14 -3.51
N ASN A 18 -14.54 10.57 -3.94
CA ASN A 18 -14.56 9.51 -4.95
C ASN A 18 -15.81 9.52 -5.81
N ASP A 19 -15.89 8.57 -6.74
CA ASP A 19 -16.97 8.40 -7.71
C ASP A 19 -17.90 7.22 -7.35
N LEU A 20 -17.85 6.74 -6.09
CA LEU A 20 -18.64 5.60 -5.62
C LEU A 20 -20.08 5.98 -5.24
N SER A 21 -20.98 5.01 -5.34
CA SER A 21 -22.33 5.11 -4.76
C SER A 21 -22.30 5.07 -3.23
N GLY A 22 -23.38 5.54 -2.59
CA GLY A 22 -23.50 5.45 -1.12
C GLY A 22 -23.45 4.01 -0.57
N LYS A 23 -23.91 3.02 -1.35
CA LYS A 23 -23.85 1.61 -0.97
C LYS A 23 -22.41 1.09 -0.96
N GLU A 24 -21.65 1.41 -2.00
CA GLU A 24 -20.22 1.05 -2.10
C GLU A 24 -19.40 1.74 -1.00
N TRP A 25 -19.71 3.01 -0.71
CA TRP A 25 -19.10 3.75 0.39
C TRP A 25 -19.29 3.04 1.73
N ILE A 26 -20.54 2.74 2.10
CA ILE A 26 -20.87 2.09 3.38
C ILE A 26 -20.20 0.71 3.49
N LYS A 27 -20.17 -0.05 2.39
CA LYS A 27 -19.49 -1.34 2.35
C LYS A 27 -17.99 -1.18 2.62
N PHE A 28 -17.35 -0.19 2.00
CA PHE A 28 -15.92 0.06 2.19
C PHE A 28 -15.60 0.50 3.62
N THR A 29 -16.47 1.25 4.31
CA THR A 29 -16.19 1.75 5.68
C THR A 29 -16.15 0.69 6.78
N LYS A 30 -16.35 -0.59 6.46
CA LYS A 30 -16.23 -1.67 7.46
C LYS A 30 -14.79 -1.80 7.97
N SER A 31 -14.58 -1.76 9.29
CA SER A 31 -13.24 -1.81 9.90
C SER A 31 -12.46 -3.10 9.64
N TRP A 32 -13.11 -4.17 9.19
CA TRP A 32 -12.45 -5.39 8.75
C TRP A 32 -13.09 -5.95 7.48
N PHE A 33 -12.30 -6.64 6.67
CA PHE A 33 -12.76 -7.23 5.43
C PHE A 33 -11.98 -8.49 5.07
N LYS A 34 -12.60 -9.36 4.28
CA LYS A 34 -11.94 -10.49 3.61
C LYS A 34 -11.74 -10.10 2.16
N HIS A 35 -10.54 -10.29 1.64
CA HIS A 35 -10.24 -10.11 0.21
C HIS A 35 -9.51 -11.33 -0.30
N SER A 36 -10.20 -12.13 -1.10
CA SER A 36 -9.66 -13.33 -1.73
C SER A 36 -9.47 -13.02 -3.22
N PRO A 37 -8.26 -12.63 -3.66
CA PRO A 37 -8.05 -12.35 -5.07
C PRO A 37 -8.20 -13.64 -5.88
N PRO A 38 -8.61 -13.55 -7.16
CA PRO A 38 -8.58 -14.71 -8.04
C PRO A 38 -7.16 -15.30 -8.10
N PRO A 39 -7.02 -16.62 -8.33
CA PRO A 39 -5.71 -17.26 -8.43
C PRO A 39 -4.83 -16.52 -9.42
N ARG A 40 -3.64 -16.08 -8.99
CA ARG A 40 -2.66 -15.46 -9.89
C ARG A 40 -2.21 -16.50 -10.91
N ASP A 41 -2.18 -16.12 -12.18
CA ASP A 41 -1.58 -16.93 -13.23
C ASP A 41 -0.15 -17.31 -12.84
N ARG A 42 0.12 -18.62 -12.81
CA ARG A 42 1.40 -19.19 -12.37
C ARG A 42 2.58 -18.76 -13.26
N THR A 43 2.32 -18.30 -14.48
CA THR A 43 3.35 -17.79 -15.40
C THR A 43 3.88 -16.40 -15.03
N LYS A 44 3.20 -15.67 -14.13
CA LYS A 44 3.56 -14.29 -13.71
C LYS A 44 4.20 -14.22 -12.31
N LEU A 45 4.65 -15.36 -11.78
CA LEU A 45 5.18 -15.55 -10.41
C LEU A 45 6.65 -15.10 -10.23
N ILE A 46 7.01 -13.88 -10.64
CA ILE A 46 8.41 -13.42 -10.50
C ILE A 46 8.61 -12.52 -9.27
N HIS A 47 7.55 -11.96 -8.66
CA HIS A 47 7.66 -11.25 -7.38
C HIS A 47 6.93 -11.97 -6.26
N PRO A 48 7.64 -12.38 -5.21
CA PRO A 48 6.98 -12.84 -4.01
C PRO A 48 6.45 -11.64 -3.22
N ALA A 49 5.17 -11.66 -2.86
CA ALA A 49 4.53 -10.79 -1.86
C ALA A 49 4.22 -9.32 -2.20
N GLY A 50 3.84 -9.02 -3.45
CA GLY A 50 2.98 -7.85 -3.70
C GLY A 50 1.55 -8.09 -3.19
N PHE A 51 0.91 -7.09 -2.58
CA PHE A 51 -0.52 -7.15 -2.25
C PHE A 51 -1.37 -7.16 -3.56
N PRO A 52 -2.60 -7.70 -3.55
CA PRO A 52 -3.38 -7.94 -4.77
C PRO A 52 -3.81 -6.64 -5.46
N GLU A 53 -3.70 -6.58 -6.79
CA GLU A 53 -4.15 -5.43 -7.60
C GLU A 53 -5.61 -5.08 -7.31
N THR A 54 -6.48 -6.08 -7.18
CA THR A 54 -7.90 -5.88 -6.85
C THR A 54 -8.10 -5.26 -5.47
N LEU A 55 -7.24 -5.57 -4.49
CA LEU A 55 -7.27 -4.93 -3.18
C LEU A 55 -6.87 -3.45 -3.31
N VAL A 56 -5.75 -3.19 -3.99
CA VAL A 56 -5.26 -1.81 -4.19
C VAL A 56 -6.34 -0.98 -4.88
N ARG A 57 -7.00 -1.55 -5.88
CA ARG A 57 -8.03 -0.89 -6.67
C ARG A 57 -9.19 -0.39 -5.80
N GLU A 58 -9.64 -1.18 -4.82
CA GLU A 58 -10.71 -0.74 -3.89
C GLU A 58 -10.29 0.52 -3.12
N PHE A 59 -9.05 0.58 -2.64
CA PHE A 59 -8.50 1.76 -1.95
C PHE A 59 -8.31 2.95 -2.90
N VAL A 60 -7.78 2.72 -4.11
CA VAL A 60 -7.63 3.76 -5.13
C VAL A 60 -8.99 4.34 -5.48
N GLU A 61 -9.99 3.52 -5.76
CA GLU A 61 -11.34 3.96 -6.10
C GLU A 61 -12.00 4.71 -4.94
N PHE A 62 -11.72 4.35 -3.68
CA PHE A 62 -12.28 5.01 -2.52
C PHE A 62 -11.59 6.35 -2.19
N PHE A 63 -10.28 6.47 -2.35
CA PHE A 63 -9.54 7.68 -1.95
C PHE A 63 -9.25 8.64 -3.10
N THR A 64 -9.73 8.35 -4.31
CA THR A 64 -9.51 9.20 -5.49
C THR A 64 -10.70 9.27 -6.43
N LYS A 65 -10.74 10.32 -7.24
CA LYS A 65 -11.53 10.41 -8.48
C LYS A 65 -10.71 9.98 -9.70
N ARG A 66 -11.37 9.77 -10.83
CA ARG A 66 -10.67 9.58 -12.12
C ARG A 66 -9.65 10.67 -12.39
N ASN A 67 -8.57 10.32 -13.08
CA ASN A 67 -7.44 11.20 -13.45
C ASN A 67 -6.61 11.78 -12.29
N MET A 68 -6.96 11.50 -11.02
CA MET A 68 -6.10 11.83 -9.88
C MET A 68 -4.83 10.97 -9.87
N TRP A 69 -3.83 11.42 -9.10
CA TRP A 69 -2.52 10.79 -8.99
C TRP A 69 -2.42 9.87 -7.78
N VAL A 70 -1.95 8.65 -8.03
CA VAL A 70 -1.64 7.64 -7.02
C VAL A 70 -0.13 7.43 -6.92
N LEU A 71 0.41 7.33 -5.71
CA LEU A 71 1.81 7.09 -5.43
C LEU A 71 2.03 5.72 -4.76
N ASP A 72 3.12 5.05 -5.12
CA ASP A 72 3.71 3.93 -4.38
C ASP A 72 5.23 4.10 -4.21
N PRO A 73 5.76 4.44 -3.02
CA PRO A 73 7.19 4.58 -2.77
C PRO A 73 7.93 3.25 -2.56
N PHE A 74 7.23 2.10 -2.60
CA PHE A 74 7.83 0.77 -2.53
C PHE A 74 7.17 -0.11 -3.61
N LEU A 75 7.28 0.34 -4.87
CA LEU A 75 6.47 -0.14 -5.98
C LEU A 75 6.59 -1.67 -6.21
N GLY A 76 7.76 -2.24 -5.96
CA GLY A 76 8.07 -3.64 -6.20
C GLY A 76 7.68 -4.05 -7.61
N SER A 77 6.80 -5.05 -7.70
CA SER A 77 6.33 -5.59 -8.99
C SER A 77 5.29 -4.74 -9.75
N GLY A 78 4.83 -3.61 -9.22
CA GLY A 78 3.93 -2.72 -9.96
C GLY A 78 2.42 -2.93 -9.75
N SER A 79 1.99 -3.66 -8.71
CA SER A 79 0.56 -3.89 -8.45
C SER A 79 -0.25 -2.59 -8.33
N THR A 80 0.33 -1.55 -7.71
CA THR A 80 -0.35 -0.28 -7.49
C THR A 80 -0.64 0.46 -8.79
N LEU A 81 0.32 0.52 -9.72
CA LEU A 81 0.15 1.18 -11.02
C LEU A 81 -0.85 0.42 -11.90
N LEU A 82 -0.83 -0.91 -11.90
CA LEU A 82 -1.82 -1.72 -12.62
C LEU A 82 -3.24 -1.48 -12.10
N ALA A 83 -3.41 -1.43 -10.78
CA ALA A 83 -4.69 -1.12 -10.15
C ALA A 83 -5.16 0.30 -10.48
N ALA A 84 -4.27 1.29 -10.40
CA ALA A 84 -4.58 2.68 -10.73
C ALA A 84 -4.96 2.84 -12.21
N ARG A 85 -4.22 2.21 -13.14
CA ARG A 85 -4.55 2.21 -14.57
C ARG A 85 -5.93 1.65 -14.83
N THR A 86 -6.24 0.46 -14.30
CA THR A 86 -7.55 -0.18 -14.51
C THR A 86 -8.70 0.56 -13.83
N ALA A 87 -8.40 1.40 -12.84
CA ALA A 87 -9.32 2.35 -12.25
C ALA A 87 -9.41 3.68 -13.03
N GLY A 88 -8.56 3.95 -14.03
CA GLY A 88 -8.55 5.23 -14.75
C GLY A 88 -7.95 6.38 -13.92
N ARG A 89 -6.87 6.11 -13.19
CA ARG A 89 -6.07 7.08 -12.43
C ARG A 89 -4.63 7.14 -12.97
N ASN A 90 -4.00 8.30 -12.84
CA ASN A 90 -2.56 8.42 -13.06
C ASN A 90 -1.83 7.77 -11.88
N ALA A 91 -0.68 7.17 -12.11
CA ALA A 91 0.14 6.71 -11.00
C ALA A 91 1.64 6.80 -11.28
N VAL A 92 2.38 6.98 -10.19
CA VAL A 92 3.83 6.95 -10.15
C VAL A 92 4.27 6.01 -9.04
N GLY A 93 5.31 5.24 -9.30
CA GLY A 93 5.92 4.39 -8.30
C GLY A 93 7.43 4.45 -8.36
N VAL A 94 8.05 4.44 -7.18
CA VAL A 94 9.50 4.40 -7.02
C VAL A 94 9.91 3.02 -6.51
N GLU A 95 10.91 2.44 -7.16
CA GLU A 95 11.48 1.14 -6.78
C GLU A 95 13.00 1.21 -6.79
N ILE A 96 13.63 0.81 -5.68
CA ILE A 96 15.09 0.83 -5.56
C ILE A 96 15.73 -0.30 -6.36
N ASN A 97 15.12 -1.48 -6.38
CA ASN A 97 15.63 -2.63 -7.10
C ASN A 97 15.28 -2.56 -8.59
N GLY A 98 16.29 -2.33 -9.44
CA GLY A 98 16.14 -2.26 -10.89
C GLY A 98 15.50 -3.49 -11.54
N ARG A 99 15.66 -4.69 -10.97
CA ARG A 99 14.99 -5.92 -11.45
C ARG A 99 13.48 -5.82 -11.25
N TYR A 100 13.03 -5.35 -10.09
CA TYR A 100 11.61 -5.19 -9.80
C TYR A 100 11.01 -4.02 -10.57
N ALA A 101 11.73 -2.91 -10.72
CA ALA A 101 11.33 -1.81 -11.60
C ALA A 101 11.14 -2.29 -13.06
N SER A 102 12.07 -3.09 -13.58
CA SER A 102 11.98 -3.64 -14.95
C SER A 102 10.79 -4.60 -15.12
N MET A 103 10.52 -5.43 -14.11
CA MET A 103 9.33 -6.29 -14.10
C MET A 103 8.03 -5.48 -14.04
N ALA A 104 7.97 -4.42 -13.24
CA ALA A 104 6.81 -3.54 -13.17
C ALA A 104 6.52 -2.89 -14.53
N LYS A 105 7.56 -2.42 -15.24
CA LYS A 105 7.46 -1.91 -16.62
C LYS A 105 6.91 -2.98 -17.57
N SER A 106 7.51 -4.17 -17.58
CA SER A 106 7.08 -5.28 -18.43
C SER A 106 5.60 -5.67 -18.20
N ARG A 107 5.16 -5.69 -16.93
CA ARG A 107 3.76 -5.97 -16.60
C ARG A 107 2.81 -4.88 -17.07
N LEU A 108 3.22 -3.61 -16.98
CA LEU A 108 2.44 -2.48 -17.48
C LEU A 108 2.35 -2.48 -19.01
N GLU A 109 3.41 -2.87 -19.72
CA GLU A 109 3.40 -3.01 -21.18
C GLU A 109 2.45 -4.13 -21.64
N ALA A 110 2.40 -5.25 -20.91
CA ALA A 110 1.52 -6.37 -21.21
C ALA A 110 0.06 -6.17 -20.75
N ALA A 111 -0.23 -5.12 -19.96
CA ALA A 111 -1.57 -4.86 -19.45
C ALA A 111 -2.35 -3.96 -20.42
N PRO A 112 -3.69 -4.09 -20.50
CA PRO A 112 -4.52 -3.21 -21.30
C PRO A 112 -4.22 -1.74 -21.01
N VAL A 113 -4.09 -0.94 -22.07
CA VAL A 113 -3.96 0.51 -21.96
C VAL A 113 -5.33 1.08 -21.61
N PHE A 114 -5.35 2.04 -20.69
CA PHE A 114 -6.55 2.82 -20.39
C PHE A 114 -6.29 4.24 -20.85
N ASP A 115 -7.02 4.67 -21.88
CA ASP A 115 -6.80 5.95 -22.54
C ASP A 115 -6.82 7.11 -21.54
N GLY A 116 -5.86 8.02 -21.69
CA GLY A 116 -5.77 9.26 -20.91
C GLY A 116 -5.09 9.16 -19.55
N THR A 117 -4.48 8.03 -19.17
CA THR A 117 -3.75 7.90 -17.89
C THR A 117 -2.26 7.61 -18.07
N ARG A 118 -1.43 8.21 -17.21
CA ARG A 118 0.03 8.04 -17.14
C ARG A 118 0.40 7.05 -16.06
N GLN A 119 1.31 6.11 -16.36
CA GLN A 119 1.87 5.16 -15.39
C GLN A 119 3.39 5.26 -15.43
N LEU A 120 3.99 5.78 -14.36
CA LEU A 120 5.43 6.09 -14.30
C LEU A 120 6.13 5.13 -13.33
N VAL A 121 7.02 4.29 -13.86
CA VAL A 121 7.91 3.44 -13.07
C VAL A 121 9.28 4.09 -13.01
N LEU A 122 9.64 4.59 -11.83
CA LEU A 122 10.89 5.30 -11.57
C LEU A 122 11.80 4.42 -10.72
N GLN A 123 13.04 4.22 -11.16
CA GLN A 123 14.03 3.50 -10.35
C GLN A 123 14.74 4.51 -9.45
N GLY A 124 14.79 4.24 -8.14
CA GLY A 124 15.50 5.09 -7.21
C GLY A 124 15.17 4.81 -5.74
N ASP A 125 15.83 5.54 -4.86
CA ASP A 125 15.60 5.47 -3.42
C ASP A 125 14.54 6.49 -3.01
N SER A 126 13.46 6.00 -2.40
CA SER A 126 12.33 6.80 -1.94
C SER A 126 12.68 7.78 -0.81
N ARG A 127 13.90 7.72 -0.22
CA ARG A 127 14.43 8.82 0.62
C ARG A 127 14.69 10.11 -0.16
N SER A 128 14.80 10.02 -1.49
CA SER A 128 14.92 11.17 -2.42
C SER A 128 13.66 11.38 -3.27
N LEU A 129 12.51 10.91 -2.79
CA LEU A 129 11.26 10.85 -3.57
C LEU A 129 10.87 12.21 -4.16
N ARG A 130 10.95 13.32 -3.40
CA ARG A 130 10.62 14.65 -3.93
C ARG A 130 11.38 14.98 -5.20
N LYS A 131 12.70 14.82 -5.17
CA LYS A 131 13.59 15.08 -6.30
C LYS A 131 13.26 14.16 -7.48
N ILE A 132 13.06 12.87 -7.21
CA ILE A 132 12.71 11.89 -8.24
C ILE A 132 11.41 12.27 -8.95
N LEU A 133 10.38 12.71 -8.21
CA LEU A 133 9.10 13.12 -8.80
C LEU A 133 9.22 14.45 -9.56
N GLU A 134 9.96 15.42 -9.02
CA GLU A 134 10.23 16.71 -9.67
C GLU A 134 10.94 16.53 -11.01
N ASP A 135 12.00 15.70 -11.04
CA ASP A 135 12.76 15.36 -12.26
C ASP A 135 11.87 14.67 -13.34
N ASN A 136 10.68 14.18 -12.97
CA ASN A 136 9.74 13.48 -13.85
C ASN A 136 8.38 14.20 -13.98
N GLU A 137 8.33 15.50 -13.67
CA GLU A 137 7.15 16.37 -13.84
C GLU A 137 5.91 15.88 -13.08
N VAL A 138 6.10 15.31 -11.89
CA VAL A 138 5.04 14.96 -10.94
C VAL A 138 5.20 15.81 -9.69
N HIS A 139 4.38 16.84 -9.53
CA HIS A 139 4.55 17.78 -8.42
C HIS A 139 3.79 17.37 -7.16
N GLU A 140 2.58 16.82 -7.32
CA GLU A 140 1.74 16.44 -6.19
C GLU A 140 0.91 15.18 -6.48
N VAL A 141 0.57 14.43 -5.44
CA VAL A 141 -0.27 13.23 -5.51
C VAL A 141 -1.48 13.34 -4.58
N ASP A 142 -2.59 12.74 -4.99
CA ASP A 142 -3.86 12.77 -4.24
C ASP A 142 -3.93 11.63 -3.21
N PHE A 143 -3.30 10.50 -3.51
CA PHE A 143 -3.34 9.30 -2.70
C PHE A 143 -2.03 8.51 -2.77
N CYS A 144 -1.57 8.00 -1.63
CA CYS A 144 -0.47 7.05 -1.56
C CYS A 144 -0.97 5.72 -0.98
N ILE A 145 -0.65 4.60 -1.61
CA ILE A 145 -0.84 3.27 -1.03
C ILE A 145 0.38 2.42 -1.28
N THR A 146 0.84 1.74 -0.22
CA THR A 146 2.04 0.92 -0.32
C THR A 146 2.07 -0.19 0.73
N SER A 147 3.00 -1.12 0.54
CA SER A 147 3.34 -2.15 1.51
C SER A 147 4.86 -2.17 1.68
N PRO A 148 5.39 -1.43 2.68
CA PRO A 148 6.83 -1.33 2.89
C PRO A 148 7.40 -2.68 3.31
N PRO A 149 8.73 -2.88 3.25
CA PRO A 149 9.39 -4.05 3.83
C PRO A 149 8.97 -4.28 5.29
N TYR A 150 8.75 -5.54 5.69
CA TYR A 150 8.41 -5.89 7.08
C TYR A 150 9.69 -6.15 7.88
N TRP A 151 10.54 -5.12 7.99
CA TRP A 151 11.91 -5.21 8.52
C TRP A 151 12.71 -6.31 7.80
N ASN A 152 13.69 -6.92 8.45
CA ASN A 152 14.56 -7.96 7.89
C ASN A 152 13.91 -9.36 7.80
N GLN A 153 12.57 -9.47 7.79
CA GLN A 153 11.86 -10.74 7.89
C GLN A 153 12.22 -11.73 6.77
N LEU A 154 12.63 -11.25 5.60
CA LEU A 154 12.96 -12.11 4.45
C LEU A 154 14.39 -12.66 4.46
N LYS A 155 15.33 -11.96 5.11
CA LYS A 155 16.70 -12.44 5.28
C LYS A 155 16.80 -13.61 6.26
N ARG A 156 15.76 -13.83 7.08
CA ARG A 156 15.79 -14.84 8.14
C ARG A 156 15.41 -16.24 7.63
N SER A 157 16.29 -17.19 7.92
CA SER A 157 16.16 -18.61 7.60
C SER A 157 14.96 -19.22 8.33
N SER A 158 13.86 -19.43 7.60
CA SER A 158 12.66 -20.10 8.09
C SER A 158 12.24 -21.23 7.16
N LEU A 159 11.36 -22.12 7.64
CA LEU A 159 10.64 -23.11 6.82
C LEU A 159 10.01 -22.46 5.57
N ARG A 160 9.51 -21.22 5.70
CA ARG A 160 9.01 -20.43 4.57
C ARG A 160 10.09 -20.09 3.55
N GLN A 161 11.32 -19.82 3.97
CA GLN A 161 12.43 -19.56 3.03
C GLN A 161 12.78 -20.83 2.23
N ARG A 162 12.70 -22.01 2.86
CA ARG A 162 12.85 -23.31 2.17
C ARG A 162 11.71 -23.56 1.17
N GLU A 163 10.45 -23.35 1.57
CA GLU A 163 9.31 -23.46 0.66
C GLU A 163 9.37 -22.45 -0.50
N ARG A 164 9.89 -21.24 -0.26
CA ARG A 164 10.09 -20.22 -1.30
C ARG A 164 11.17 -20.61 -2.29
N LYS A 165 12.32 -21.12 -1.81
CA LYS A 165 13.36 -21.68 -2.68
C LYS A 165 12.82 -22.82 -3.53
N GLN A 166 12.03 -23.73 -2.94
CA GLN A 166 11.38 -24.82 -3.67
C GLN A 166 10.37 -24.33 -4.74
N LYS A 167 9.78 -23.14 -4.56
CA LYS A 167 8.86 -22.51 -5.50
C LYS A 167 9.53 -21.52 -6.46
N GLY A 168 10.86 -21.40 -6.45
CA GLY A 168 11.59 -20.44 -7.30
C GLY A 168 11.34 -18.97 -6.94
N LEU A 169 10.84 -18.68 -5.74
CA LEU A 169 10.53 -17.33 -5.29
C LEU A 169 11.73 -16.70 -4.57
N ASP A 170 11.97 -15.41 -4.82
CA ASP A 170 13.08 -14.67 -4.21
C ASP A 170 13.08 -14.77 -2.68
N THR A 171 14.25 -15.04 -2.11
CA THR A 171 14.46 -15.13 -0.65
C THR A 171 15.13 -13.88 -0.06
N ASN A 172 15.55 -12.95 -0.92
CA ASN A 172 16.00 -11.61 -0.57
C ASN A 172 15.42 -10.64 -1.61
N TYR A 173 14.94 -9.48 -1.19
CA TYR A 173 14.41 -8.48 -2.13
C TYR A 173 15.52 -7.68 -2.80
N SER A 174 16.63 -7.41 -2.11
CA SER A 174 17.75 -6.65 -2.66
C SER A 174 19.02 -6.89 -1.85
N ASP A 175 20.17 -6.86 -2.51
CA ASP A 175 21.48 -6.79 -1.85
C ASP A 175 21.99 -5.33 -1.73
N ASP A 176 21.18 -4.36 -2.19
CA ASP A 176 21.51 -2.93 -2.13
C ASP A 176 21.58 -2.43 -0.68
N PRO A 177 22.71 -1.87 -0.22
CA PRO A 177 22.83 -1.35 1.15
C PRO A 177 21.84 -0.22 1.47
N GLU A 178 21.34 0.47 0.44
CA GLU A 178 20.38 1.57 0.56
C GLU A 178 18.92 1.10 0.64
N ASP A 179 18.64 -0.21 0.44
CA ASP A 179 17.32 -0.77 0.68
C ASP A 179 17.06 -0.91 2.18
N ILE A 180 16.05 -0.19 2.69
CA ILE A 180 15.70 -0.22 4.12
C ILE A 180 15.34 -1.63 4.62
N GLY A 181 14.89 -2.53 3.74
CA GLY A 181 14.63 -3.94 4.06
C GLY A 181 15.89 -4.70 4.51
N ASN A 182 17.07 -4.12 4.27
CA ASN A 182 18.36 -4.66 4.64
C ASN A 182 18.85 -4.23 6.03
N ILE A 183 18.19 -3.25 6.66
CA ILE A 183 18.55 -2.74 7.98
C ILE A 183 18.24 -3.80 9.06
N SER A 184 19.28 -4.21 9.80
CA SER A 184 19.17 -5.23 10.84
C SER A 184 18.66 -4.67 12.16
N ASN A 185 18.99 -3.43 12.52
CA ASN A 185 18.49 -2.79 13.73
C ASN A 185 17.04 -2.33 13.53
N TYR A 186 16.13 -2.75 14.41
CA TYR A 186 14.72 -2.47 14.26
C TYR A 186 14.36 -0.98 14.39
N LYS A 187 15.04 -0.25 15.29
CA LYS A 187 14.79 1.19 15.49
C LYS A 187 15.30 2.01 14.31
N GLU A 188 16.50 1.70 13.82
CA GLU A 188 17.06 2.34 12.62
C GLU A 188 16.18 2.08 11.39
N PHE A 189 15.60 0.89 11.29
CA PHE A 189 14.62 0.56 10.25
C PHE A 189 13.37 1.44 10.34
N LEU A 190 12.80 1.60 11.54
CA LEU A 190 11.64 2.49 11.75
C LEU A 190 11.97 3.95 11.41
N ASP A 191 13.16 4.43 11.80
CA ASP A 191 13.61 5.79 11.49
C ASP A 191 13.77 6.00 9.97
N ALA A 192 14.36 5.03 9.26
CA ALA A 192 14.50 5.06 7.80
C ALA A 192 13.13 5.02 7.09
N GLN A 193 12.22 4.16 7.56
CA GLN A 193 10.85 4.09 7.06
C GLN A 193 10.12 5.42 7.26
N LYS A 194 10.24 6.04 8.44
CA LYS A 194 9.64 7.34 8.73
C LYS A 194 10.14 8.42 7.76
N ARG A 195 11.45 8.48 7.48
CA ARG A 195 12.03 9.47 6.54
C ARG A 195 11.40 9.37 5.15
N ILE A 196 11.15 8.16 4.65
CA ILE A 196 10.46 7.95 3.38
C ILE A 196 9.02 8.47 3.45
N PHE A 197 8.29 8.22 4.54
CA PHE A 197 6.93 8.74 4.70
C PHE A 197 6.87 10.26 4.95
N ASP A 198 7.95 10.89 5.41
CA ASP A 198 8.08 12.35 5.44
C ASP A 198 8.23 12.92 4.02
N GLU A 199 8.98 12.24 3.13
CA GLU A 199 9.01 12.59 1.70
C GLU A 199 7.64 12.42 1.04
N VAL A 200 6.94 11.31 1.32
CA VAL A 200 5.56 11.07 0.83
C VAL A 200 4.63 12.18 1.31
N TYR A 201 4.74 12.59 2.58
CA TYR A 201 3.95 13.71 3.11
C TYR A 201 4.21 14.99 2.34
N ALA A 202 5.46 15.28 1.99
CA ALA A 202 5.82 16.51 1.31
C ALA A 202 5.18 16.62 -0.09
N VAL A 203 5.05 15.51 -0.82
CA VAL A 203 4.45 15.46 -2.17
C VAL A 203 2.95 15.16 -2.19
N THR A 204 2.35 14.80 -1.05
CA THR A 204 0.90 14.55 -0.96
C THR A 204 0.14 15.88 -0.84
N LYS A 205 -1.00 16.05 -1.51
CA LYS A 205 -1.84 17.24 -1.36
C LYS A 205 -2.44 17.35 0.04
N VAL A 206 -2.73 18.57 0.49
CA VAL A 206 -3.56 18.76 1.69
C VAL A 206 -4.94 18.13 1.45
N GLY A 207 -5.38 17.33 2.42
CA GLY A 207 -6.59 16.53 2.34
C GLY A 207 -6.40 15.15 1.68
N GLY A 208 -5.22 14.89 1.09
CA GLY A 208 -4.83 13.61 0.51
C GLY A 208 -4.55 12.54 1.57
N TYR A 209 -4.61 11.28 1.14
CA TYR A 209 -4.56 10.12 2.03
C TYR A 209 -3.31 9.27 1.81
N LEU A 210 -2.88 8.60 2.87
CA LEU A 210 -1.84 7.57 2.85
C LEU A 210 -2.43 6.29 3.44
N VAL A 211 -2.27 5.17 2.75
CA VAL A 211 -2.57 3.83 3.26
C VAL A 211 -1.29 3.00 3.32
N VAL A 212 -0.93 2.56 4.52
CA VAL A 212 0.20 1.66 4.73
C VAL A 212 -0.32 0.27 5.04
N VAL A 213 -0.09 -0.67 4.13
CA VAL A 213 -0.40 -2.09 4.33
C VAL A 213 0.79 -2.77 5.01
N THR A 214 0.63 -3.12 6.27
CA THR A 214 1.70 -3.67 7.10
C THR A 214 1.22 -4.79 8.02
N ASN A 215 2.15 -5.41 8.74
CA ASN A 215 1.85 -6.41 9.76
C ASN A 215 2.84 -6.30 10.92
N ASN A 216 2.48 -6.88 12.07
CA ASN A 216 3.44 -7.08 13.15
C ASN A 216 4.45 -8.15 12.75
N VAL A 217 5.69 -8.00 13.22
CA VAL A 217 6.78 -8.95 12.96
C VAL A 217 6.98 -9.80 14.20
N PHE A 218 7.37 -11.06 14.05
CA PHE A 218 7.72 -11.92 15.18
C PHE A 218 9.11 -12.45 14.91
N SER A 219 10.02 -12.27 15.85
CA SER A 219 11.41 -12.69 15.72
C SER A 219 11.97 -13.01 17.09
N GLU A 220 12.80 -14.07 17.15
CA GLU A 220 13.55 -14.43 18.37
C GLU A 220 12.67 -14.53 19.62
N GLY A 221 11.45 -15.04 19.45
CA GLY A 221 10.47 -15.19 20.55
C GLY A 221 9.70 -13.91 20.89
N CYS A 222 10.02 -12.77 20.27
CA CYS A 222 9.41 -11.48 20.54
C CYS A 222 8.48 -11.03 19.41
N LEU A 223 7.34 -10.44 19.80
CA LEU A 223 6.49 -9.69 18.89
C LEU A 223 7.01 -8.26 18.76
N TYR A 224 7.32 -7.85 17.55
CA TYR A 224 7.60 -6.47 17.19
C TYR A 224 6.30 -5.85 16.66
N PRO A 225 5.71 -4.86 17.35
CA PRO A 225 4.42 -4.27 17.02
C PRO A 225 4.53 -3.27 15.85
N LEU A 226 5.18 -3.68 14.75
CA LEU A 226 5.49 -2.83 13.60
C LEU A 226 4.29 -2.04 13.08
N ALA A 227 3.09 -2.62 13.01
CA ALA A 227 1.92 -1.86 12.57
C ALA A 227 1.63 -0.66 13.49
N PHE A 228 1.72 -0.86 14.80
CA PHE A 228 1.46 0.18 15.78
C PHE A 228 2.60 1.19 15.85
N GLU A 229 3.85 0.74 15.73
CA GLU A 229 5.02 1.64 15.73
C GLU A 229 5.13 2.45 14.44
N THR A 230 4.75 1.90 13.29
CA THR A 230 4.53 2.69 12.08
C THR A 230 3.44 3.75 12.35
N ALA A 231 2.31 3.38 12.95
CA ALA A 231 1.24 4.34 13.23
C ALA A 231 1.67 5.50 14.14
N THR A 232 2.35 5.20 15.24
CA THR A 232 2.81 6.21 16.19
C THR A 232 3.96 7.05 15.65
N SER A 233 4.90 6.46 14.90
CA SER A 233 6.01 7.20 14.30
C SER A 233 5.55 8.25 13.27
N LEU A 234 4.43 8.00 12.58
CA LEU A 234 3.85 8.92 11.60
C LEU A 234 2.90 9.95 12.20
N ALA A 235 2.33 9.69 13.39
CA ALA A 235 1.31 10.53 14.02
C ALA A 235 1.76 11.98 14.28
N GLY A 236 3.07 12.24 14.38
CA GLY A 236 3.62 13.61 14.51
C GLY A 236 3.40 14.49 13.26
N THR A 237 3.32 13.89 12.07
CA THR A 237 3.19 14.61 10.79
C THR A 237 1.85 14.34 10.12
N TRP A 238 1.46 13.06 10.09
CA TRP A 238 0.20 12.57 9.55
C TRP A 238 -0.87 12.50 10.63
N VAL A 239 -2.14 12.67 10.24
CA VAL A 239 -3.27 12.37 11.14
C VAL A 239 -3.76 10.97 10.84
N LEU A 240 -3.62 10.06 11.81
CA LEU A 240 -4.22 8.72 11.73
C LEU A 240 -5.74 8.85 11.78
N LYS A 241 -6.43 8.33 10.76
CA LYS A 241 -7.88 8.41 10.62
C LYS A 241 -8.59 7.12 11.00
N ASP A 242 -7.97 5.97 10.67
CA ASP A 242 -8.56 4.66 10.90
C ASP A 242 -7.50 3.57 10.72
N GLU A 243 -7.82 2.36 11.16
CA GLU A 243 -7.10 1.13 10.81
C GLU A 243 -8.09 0.07 10.35
N LYS A 244 -7.86 -0.48 9.15
CA LYS A 244 -8.65 -1.61 8.65
C LYS A 244 -7.89 -2.91 8.83
N VAL A 245 -8.61 -3.98 9.13
CA VAL A 245 -8.05 -5.34 9.25
C VAL A 245 -8.40 -6.16 8.02
N TRP A 246 -7.39 -6.47 7.20
CA TRP A 246 -7.51 -7.40 6.08
C TRP A 246 -7.30 -8.82 6.58
N LEU A 247 -8.37 -9.63 6.57
CA LEU A 247 -8.37 -11.01 7.03
C LEU A 247 -7.91 -11.98 5.93
N HIS A 248 -7.05 -12.92 6.33
CA HIS A 248 -6.55 -14.06 5.55
C HIS A 248 -7.06 -15.37 6.15
N ASP A 249 -8.38 -15.54 6.13
CA ASP A 249 -9.09 -16.70 6.71
C ASP A 249 -8.88 -18.01 5.92
N ASP A 250 -8.24 -17.91 4.76
CA ASP A 250 -7.88 -19.00 3.86
C ASP A 250 -6.52 -19.63 4.18
N LYS A 251 -5.74 -19.03 5.10
CA LYS A 251 -4.42 -19.54 5.47
C LYS A 251 -4.54 -20.77 6.37
N ARG A 252 -3.78 -21.82 6.03
CA ARG A 252 -3.60 -23.00 6.88
C ARG A 252 -3.01 -22.59 8.23
N LEU A 253 -3.65 -23.02 9.31
CA LEU A 253 -3.13 -22.88 10.66
C LEU A 253 -1.96 -23.83 10.90
N LEU A 254 -0.91 -23.32 11.51
CA LEU A 254 0.27 -24.07 11.89
C LEU A 254 0.19 -24.42 13.39
N PRO A 255 0.60 -25.64 13.79
CA PRO A 255 0.65 -26.07 15.18
C PRO A 255 1.85 -25.43 15.91
N LEU A 256 1.85 -24.10 16.03
CA LEU A 256 2.95 -23.35 16.63
C LEU A 256 2.83 -23.35 18.15
N GLY A 257 3.94 -23.61 18.85
CA GLY A 257 4.02 -23.46 20.31
C GLY A 257 3.28 -24.51 21.14
N ILE A 258 2.68 -25.54 20.50
CA ILE A 258 1.96 -26.60 21.22
C ILE A 258 2.87 -27.24 22.27
N TYR A 259 2.36 -27.32 23.50
CA TYR A 259 3.04 -27.83 24.70
C TYR A 259 4.30 -27.05 25.16
N ASN A 260 4.55 -25.85 24.63
CA ASN A 260 5.75 -25.08 24.98
C ASN A 260 5.48 -23.59 25.27
N ALA A 261 4.89 -22.85 24.32
CA ALA A 261 4.72 -21.40 24.45
C ALA A 261 3.56 -20.85 23.60
N TRP A 262 3.06 -19.65 23.93
CA TRP A 262 2.10 -18.96 23.08
C TRP A 262 2.75 -18.47 21.79
N VAL A 263 2.27 -18.96 20.65
CA VAL A 263 2.67 -18.47 19.32
C VAL A 263 1.42 -18.32 18.45
N GLY A 264 1.04 -17.07 18.17
CA GLY A 264 -0.17 -16.77 17.41
C GLY A 264 -0.06 -17.10 15.92
N ASN A 265 -1.10 -17.73 15.38
CA ASN A 265 -1.32 -17.81 13.94
C ASN A 265 -1.83 -16.46 13.41
N ARG A 266 -0.91 -15.59 13.00
CA ARG A 266 -1.28 -14.30 12.41
C ARG A 266 -1.87 -14.50 11.02
N SER A 267 -3.17 -14.29 10.94
CA SER A 267 -3.99 -14.48 9.73
C SER A 267 -4.63 -13.18 9.27
N HIS A 268 -3.97 -12.04 9.49
CA HIS A 268 -4.41 -10.74 9.01
C HIS A 268 -3.25 -9.81 8.67
N GLN A 269 -3.56 -8.70 8.01
CA GLN A 269 -2.72 -7.53 7.84
C GLN A 269 -3.49 -6.28 8.24
N TYR A 270 -2.77 -5.22 8.58
CA TYR A 270 -3.33 -3.91 8.88
C TYR A 270 -3.23 -3.01 7.66
N CYS A 271 -4.28 -2.26 7.37
CA CYS A 271 -4.26 -1.13 6.44
C CYS A 271 -4.43 0.13 7.29
N LEU A 272 -3.32 0.78 7.62
CA LEU A 272 -3.31 2.00 8.41
C LEU A 272 -3.66 3.18 7.51
N ILE A 273 -4.65 3.98 7.88
CA ILE A 273 -5.19 5.06 7.05
C ILE A 273 -4.86 6.40 7.68
N PHE A 274 -4.09 7.20 6.96
CA PHE A 274 -3.68 8.53 7.37
C PHE A 274 -4.20 9.59 6.40
N ARG A 275 -4.26 10.83 6.87
CA ARG A 275 -4.57 11.99 6.05
C ARG A 275 -3.61 13.13 6.35
N LYS A 276 -3.20 13.85 5.29
CA LYS A 276 -2.49 15.11 5.43
C LYS A 276 -3.50 16.22 5.72
N GLU A 277 -3.53 16.71 6.95
CA GLU A 277 -4.37 17.86 7.32
C GLU A 277 -3.60 19.17 7.17
N SER A 278 -4.33 20.29 7.04
CA SER A 278 -3.72 21.62 7.12
C SER A 278 -3.13 21.83 8.52
N ARG A 279 -2.04 22.60 8.61
CA ARG A 279 -1.29 22.84 9.85
C ARG A 279 -2.07 23.52 10.99
N GLY A 280 -3.36 23.87 10.79
CA GLY A 280 -4.23 24.49 11.79
C GLY A 280 -5.31 23.57 12.41
N ASN A 281 -5.37 22.28 12.03
CA ASN A 281 -6.40 21.34 12.48
C ASN A 281 -5.90 20.33 13.54
N ARG A 282 -4.88 20.68 14.34
CA ARG A 282 -4.40 19.85 15.46
C ARG A 282 -4.58 20.57 16.78
#